data_AF-A0A7Y0S5F9-F1
#
_entry.id   AF-A0A7Y0S5F9-F1
#
_cell.length_a   1.000
_cell.length_b   1.000
_cell.length_c   1.000
_cell.angle_alpha   90.00
_cell.angle_beta   90.00
_cell.angle_gamma   90.00
#
_symmetry.space_group_name_H-M   'P 1'
#
loop_
_entity.id
_entity.type
_entity.pdbx_description
1 polymer ?
#
loop_
_entity_poly.entity_id
_entity_poly.type
_entity_poly.pdbx_seq_one_letter_code
_entity_poly.pdbx_strand_id
1 'polypeptide(L)' 'FNNKPNAKMDYELVPTVVFSHPPIGTIGLTEPEAIAKYGEENVKVYQSGFTAMYTAVTQHRQPCKMKLVCAGEDEKVVG' A
#
# COMPACT_ATOMS: atom_id res chain seq x y z
N PHE A 1 -31.48 -6.77 -12.05
CA PHE A 1 -32.14 -6.50 -10.75
C PHE A 1 -32.37 -4.99 -10.64
N ASN A 2 -33.55 -4.51 -10.20
CA ASN A 2 -33.87 -3.08 -10.00
C ASN A 2 -33.54 -2.11 -11.17
N ASN A 3 -33.65 -2.53 -12.44
CA ASN A 3 -33.39 -1.68 -13.60
C ASN A 3 -31.98 -1.02 -13.63
N LYS A 4 -31.00 -1.64 -12.96
CA LYS A 4 -29.60 -1.22 -12.99
C LYS A 4 -28.77 -2.22 -13.82
N PRO A 5 -28.74 -2.10 -15.16
CA PRO A 5 -28.04 -3.06 -16.02
C PRO A 5 -26.52 -3.04 -15.83
N ASN A 6 -25.98 -1.92 -15.33
CA ASN A 6 -24.55 -1.72 -15.14
C ASN A 6 -24.10 -1.89 -13.67
N ALA A 7 -24.99 -2.32 -12.77
CA ALA A 7 -24.60 -2.56 -11.39
C ALA A 7 -23.63 -3.75 -11.32
N LYS A 8 -22.37 -3.45 -11.00
CA LYS A 8 -21.30 -4.43 -10.79
C LYS A 8 -20.53 -4.09 -9.52
N MET A 9 -19.94 -5.12 -8.89
CA MET A 9 -18.99 -4.92 -7.80
C MET A 9 -17.67 -4.41 -8.37
N ASP A 10 -17.09 -3.41 -7.72
CA ASP A 10 -15.74 -2.96 -8.02
C ASP A 10 -14.73 -3.84 -7.26
N TYR A 11 -13.80 -4.43 -8.01
CA TYR A 11 -12.76 -5.30 -7.47
C TYR A 11 -11.38 -4.63 -7.51
N GLU A 12 -11.31 -3.38 -7.95
CA GLU A 12 -10.10 -2.58 -7.87
C GLU A 12 -9.89 -2.07 -6.43
N LEU A 13 -8.63 -1.95 -6.01
CA LEU A 13 -8.23 -1.33 -4.74
C LEU A 13 -8.85 -1.98 -3.48
N VAL A 14 -9.05 -3.30 -3.48
CA VAL A 14 -9.52 -4.03 -2.29
C VAL A 14 -8.38 -4.12 -1.26
N PRO A 15 -8.54 -3.56 -0.03
CA PRO A 15 -7.51 -3.64 1.01
C PRO A 15 -7.37 -5.05 1.55
N THR A 16 -6.14 -5.47 1.84
CA THR A 16 -5.82 -6.80 2.38
C THR A 16 -4.93 -6.70 3.61
N VAL A 17 -5.22 -7.54 4.61
CA VAL A 17 -4.41 -7.69 5.83
C VAL A 17 -4.00 -9.14 5.99
N VAL A 18 -2.72 -9.37 6.30
CA VAL A 18 -2.17 -10.68 6.66
C VAL A 18 -1.77 -10.64 8.13
N PHE A 19 -2.32 -11.54 8.95
CA PHE A 19 -2.03 -11.65 10.38
C PHE A 19 -0.73 -12.42 10.66
N SER A 20 0.38 -11.91 10.16
CA SER A 20 1.73 -12.34 10.53
C SER A 20 2.19 -11.69 11.85
N HIS A 21 3.44 -11.93 12.26
CA HIS A 21 4.05 -11.29 13.42
C HIS A 21 5.27 -10.45 12.97
N PRO A 22 5.16 -9.11 12.80
CA PRO A 22 3.95 -8.27 12.89
C PRO A 22 2.96 -8.48 11.73
N PRO A 23 1.71 -8.02 11.86
CA PRO A 23 0.76 -7.98 10.75
C PRO A 23 1.25 -7.15 9.58
N ILE A 24 0.78 -7.48 8.37
CA ILE A 24 1.06 -6.77 7.13
C ILE A 24 -0.26 -6.24 6.57
N GLY A 25 -0.28 -4.98 6.13
CA GLY A 25 -1.38 -4.37 5.41
C GLY A 25 -0.92 -3.89 4.03
N THR A 26 -1.77 -4.07 3.03
CA THR A 26 -1.50 -3.63 1.64
C THR A 26 -2.79 -3.29 0.91
N ILE A 27 -2.71 -2.34 -0.01
CA ILE A 27 -3.78 -1.95 -0.92
C ILE A 27 -3.12 -1.38 -2.18
N GLY A 28 -3.71 -1.61 -3.35
CA GLY A 28 -3.18 -1.06 -4.60
C GLY A 28 -2.01 -1.86 -5.15
N LEU A 29 -1.11 -1.17 -5.86
CA LEU A 29 -0.01 -1.77 -6.61
C LEU A 29 1.25 -1.86 -5.76
N THR A 30 1.99 -2.94 -5.94
CA THR A 30 3.39 -2.97 -5.53
C THR A 30 4.22 -2.01 -6.37
N GLU A 31 5.40 -1.60 -5.86
CA GLU A 31 6.32 -0.75 -6.59
C GLU A 31 6.70 -1.29 -7.99
N PRO A 32 7.06 -2.59 -8.16
CA PRO A 32 7.31 -3.14 -9.49
C PRO A 32 6.09 -3.11 -10.43
N GLU A 33 4.88 -3.34 -9.90
CA GLU A 33 3.65 -3.26 -10.70
C GLU A 33 3.35 -1.81 -11.11
N ALA A 34 3.61 -0.84 -10.23
CA ALA A 34 3.49 0.57 -10.55
C ALA A 34 4.50 0.97 -11.64
N ILE A 35 5.76 0.54 -11.54
CA ILE A 35 6.79 0.80 -12.56
C ILE A 35 6.38 0.17 -13.90
N ALA A 36 5.92 -1.07 -13.89
CA ALA A 36 5.44 -1.75 -15.11
C ALA A 36 4.23 -1.04 -15.75
N LYS A 37 3.39 -0.38 -14.94
CA LYS A 37 2.16 0.28 -15.41
C LYS A 37 2.37 1.73 -15.84
N TYR A 38 3.22 2.48 -15.14
CA TYR A 38 3.36 3.93 -15.31
C TYR A 38 4.73 4.35 -15.86
N GLY A 39 5.73 3.47 -15.89
CA GLY A 39 7.13 3.83 -16.20
C GLY A 39 7.88 4.27 -14.94
N GLU A 40 9.17 3.96 -14.86
CA GLU A 40 10.01 4.24 -13.69
C GLU A 40 10.08 5.74 -13.40
N GLU A 41 10.15 6.55 -14.45
CA GLU A 41 10.22 8.01 -14.38
C GLU A 41 8.95 8.67 -13.80
N ASN A 42 7.82 7.97 -13.85
CA ASN A 42 6.53 8.46 -13.34
C ASN A 42 6.19 7.89 -11.97
N VAL A 43 7.03 7.04 -11.39
CA VAL A 43 6.78 6.43 -10.07
C VAL A 43 7.66 7.09 -9.02
N LYS A 44 7.02 7.55 -7.94
CA LYS A 44 7.72 8.07 -6.77
C LYS A 44 7.40 7.23 -5.55
N VAL A 45 8.43 6.84 -4.82
CA VAL A 45 8.31 5.97 -3.66
C VAL A 45 8.72 6.71 -2.39
N TYR A 46 7.82 6.74 -1.42
CA TYR A 46 8.09 7.23 -0.07
C TYR A 46 8.21 6.04 0.88
N GLN A 47 9.26 6.03 1.70
CA GLN A 47 9.54 4.95 2.64
C GLN A 47 9.77 5.51 4.03
N SER A 48 9.21 4.83 5.03
CA SER A 48 9.46 5.13 6.43
C SER A 48 9.76 3.85 7.20
N GLY A 49 10.78 3.90 8.03
CA GLY A 49 11.19 2.82 8.91
C GLY A 49 11.40 3.36 10.31
N PHE A 50 10.71 2.79 11.30
CA PHE A 50 10.81 3.22 12.69
C PHE A 50 10.57 2.06 13.65
N THR A 51 10.96 2.21 14.92
CA THR A 51 10.58 1.27 15.97
C THR A 51 9.24 1.68 16.56
N ALA A 52 8.27 0.78 16.57
CA ALA A 52 6.96 1.08 17.15
C ALA A 52 7.11 1.43 18.63
N MET A 53 6.50 2.53 19.07
CA MET A 53 6.65 3.09 20.43
C MET A 53 6.45 2.03 21.52
N TYR A 54 5.47 1.14 21.34
CA TYR A 54 5.18 0.03 22.24
C TYR A 54 6.41 -0.85 22.53
N THR A 55 7.21 -1.14 21.50
CA THR A 55 8.41 -1.97 21.62
C THR A 55 9.69 -1.17 21.83
N ALA A 56 9.65 0.15 21.59
CA ALA A 56 10.82 1.02 21.61
C ALA A 56 11.48 1.12 22.99
N VAL A 57 10.68 1.06 24.06
CA VAL A 57 11.13 1.10 25.46
C VAL A 57 11.49 -0.28 26.02
N THR A 58 11.29 -1.34 25.24
CA THR A 58 11.55 -2.73 25.65
C THR A 58 12.89 -3.23 25.14
N GLN A 59 13.35 -4.38 25.66
CA GLN A 59 14.54 -5.08 25.14
C GLN A 59 14.32 -5.67 23.74
N HIS A 60 13.06 -5.93 23.36
CA HIS A 60 12.68 -6.53 22.08
C HIS A 60 12.12 -5.47 21.13
N ARG A 61 12.99 -4.66 20.53
CA ARG A 61 12.60 -3.64 19.56
C ARG A 61 12.11 -4.28 18.27
N GLN A 62 10.89 -3.93 17.84
CA GLN A 62 10.28 -4.45 16.63
C GLN A 62 10.22 -3.36 15.55
N PRO A 63 10.76 -3.62 14.34
CA PRO A 63 10.70 -2.66 13.25
C PRO A 63 9.28 -2.56 12.68
N CYS A 64 8.86 -1.33 12.38
CA CYS A 64 7.71 -1.02 11.55
C CYS A 64 8.23 -0.40 10.25
N LYS A 65 7.74 -0.88 9.11
CA LYS A 65 8.07 -0.35 7.78
C LYS A 65 6.79 0.05 7.07
N MET A 66 6.83 1.19 6.43
CA MET A 66 5.76 1.73 5.60
C MET A 66 6.33 2.11 4.24
N LYS A 67 5.54 1.91 3.19
CA LYS A 67 5.83 2.32 1.82
C LYS A 67 4.56 2.96 1.26
N LEU A 68 4.74 4.03 0.49
CA LEU A 68 3.70 4.69 -0.27
C LEU A 68 4.23 4.90 -1.69
N VAL A 69 3.48 4.42 -2.67
CA VAL A 69 3.78 4.40 -4.10
C VAL A 69 2.87 5.41 -4.79
N CYS A 70 3.47 6.42 -5.39
CA CYS A 70 2.80 7.49 -6.13
C CYS A 70 3.07 7.37 -7.63
N ALA A 71 2.12 7.80 -8.46
CA ALA A 71 2.25 7.83 -9.91
C ALA A 71 1.88 9.20 -10.51
N GLY A 72 2.66 9.65 -11.50
CA GLY A 72 2.44 10.88 -12.28
C GLY A 72 2.86 12.16 -11.56
N GLU A 73 2.72 13.30 -12.24
CA GLU A 73 3.12 14.63 -11.75
C GLU A 73 2.35 15.06 -10.49
N ASP A 74 1.08 14.65 -10.36
CA ASP A 74 0.23 14.93 -9.20
C ASP A 74 0.50 13.99 -8.00
N GLU A 75 1.47 13.09 -8.12
CA GLU A 75 1.83 12.08 -7.10
C GLU A 75 0.62 11.29 -6.58
N LYS A 76 -0.26 10.85 -7.49
CA LYS A 76 -1.45 10.07 -7.11
C LYS A 76 -1.03 8.79 -6.41
N VAL A 77 -1.52 8.56 -5.19
CA VAL A 77 -1.26 7.33 -4.43
C VAL A 77 -1.89 6.13 -5.14
N VAL A 78 -1.06 5.15 -5.50
CA VAL A 78 -1.46 3.91 -6.19
C VAL A 78 -1.14 2.66 -5.38
N GLY A 79 -0.39 2.76 -4.28
CA GLY A 79 -0.09 1.66 -3.36
C GLY A 79 0.77 2.06 -2.17
#